data_AF-A0A6V7IIE5-F1
#
_entry.id   AF-A0A6V7IIE5-F1
#
_cell.length_a   1.000
_cell.length_b   1.000
_cell.length_c   1.000
_cell.angle_alpha   90.00
_cell.angle_beta   90.00
_cell.angle_gamma   90.00
#
_symmetry.space_group_name_H-M   'P 1'
#
loop_
_entity.id
_entity.type
_entity.pdbx_description
1 polymer ?
#
loop_
_entity_poly.entity_id
_entity_poly.type
_entity_poly.pdbx_seq_one_letter_code
_entity_poly.pdbx_strand_id
1 'polypeptide(L)'
;KFQGVYKEYLSLVSLSTDPPQVCHGHGPTTSASRDQAALTALRTLSKLGLDSVASTLNKNDNKPANTNESHNHINNQQTNNNINQAVDK
;
A
#
# COMPACT_ATOMS: atom_id res chain seq x y z
N LYS A 1 -40.96 10.33 3.58
CA LYS A 1 -39.71 11.08 3.36
C LYS A 1 -38.56 10.17 3.82
N PHE A 2 -37.91 9.45 2.91
CA PHE A 2 -36.83 8.52 3.27
C PHE A 2 -35.52 9.29 3.35
N GLN A 3 -35.10 9.59 4.57
CA GLN A 3 -33.85 10.23 4.93
C GLN A 3 -32.93 9.12 5.44
N GLY A 4 -31.73 8.84 4.95
CA GLY A 4 -30.99 9.25 3.76
C GLY A 4 -29.97 8.14 3.50
N VAL A 5 -29.38 8.10 2.31
CA VAL A 5 -28.31 7.14 2.01
C VAL A 5 -27.11 7.50 2.90
N TYR A 6 -26.89 6.74 3.98
CA TYR A 6 -25.71 6.92 4.84
C TYR A 6 -24.50 6.43 4.06
N LYS A 7 -23.93 7.31 3.22
CA LYS A 7 -22.73 7.02 2.44
C LYS A 7 -21.52 7.20 3.35
N GLU A 8 -21.17 6.14 4.05
CA GLU A 8 -19.88 6.03 4.71
C GLU A 8 -18.90 5.27 3.82
N TYR A 9 -17.68 5.76 3.80
CA TYR A 9 -16.55 5.12 3.13
C TYR A 9 -15.78 4.32 4.17
N LEU A 10 -15.46 3.08 3.83
CA LEU A 10 -14.60 2.21 4.62
C LEU A 10 -13.26 2.06 3.91
N SER A 11 -12.17 2.19 4.66
CA SER A 11 -10.81 2.01 4.15
C SER A 11 -10.09 1.00 5.03
N LEU A 12 -9.34 0.11 4.38
CA LEU A 12 -8.48 -0.86 5.03
C LEU A 12 -7.02 -0.56 4.68
N VAL A 13 -6.15 -0.67 5.67
CA VAL A 13 -4.70 -0.58 5.52
C VAL A 13 -4.11 -1.90 6.02
N SER A 14 -3.42 -2.61 5.14
CA SER A 14 -2.69 -3.82 5.50
C SER A 14 -1.21 -3.47 5.69
N LEU A 15 -0.64 -3.89 6.81
CA LEU A 15 0.77 -3.76 7.12
C LEU A 15 1.41 -5.14 7.03
N SER A 16 2.44 -5.26 6.20
CA SER A 16 3.22 -6.49 6.02
C SER A 16 4.25 -6.68 7.14
N THR A 17 3.78 -6.73 8.38
CA THR A 17 4.57 -7.10 9.56
C THR A 17 4.45 -8.60 9.83
N ASP A 18 5.27 -9.14 10.73
CA ASP A 18 5.10 -10.51 11.24
C ASP A 18 4.75 -10.44 12.74
N PRO A 19 3.50 -10.74 13.15
CA PRO A 19 2.37 -11.16 12.31
C PRO A 19 1.73 -10.01 11.49
N PRO A 20 1.06 -10.30 10.36
CA PRO A 20 0.42 -9.29 9.52
C PRO A 20 -0.65 -8.51 10.28
N GLN A 21 -0.68 -7.19 10.09
CA GLN A 21 -1.70 -6.33 10.72
C GLN A 21 -2.64 -5.75 9.67
N VAL A 22 -3.91 -5.59 10.05
CA VAL A 22 -4.91 -4.87 9.27
C VAL A 22 -5.55 -3.80 10.15
N CYS A 23 -5.53 -2.57 9.69
CA CYS A 23 -6.19 -1.43 10.29
C CYS A 23 -7.38 -1.00 9.43
N HIS A 24 -8.40 -0.46 10.06
CA HIS A 24 -9.61 0.02 9.40
C HIS A 24 -9.88 1.48 9.76
N GLY A 25 -10.55 2.18 8.84
CA GLY A 25 -11.01 3.54 9.03
C GLY A 25 -12.33 3.76 8.33
N HIS A 26 -13.11 4.69 8.85
CA HIS A 26 -14.41 5.05 8.32
C HIS A 26 -14.57 6.57 8.26
N GLY A 27 -15.39 7.06 7.35
CA GLY A 27 -15.66 8.49 7.24
C GLY A 27 -16.65 8.84 6.14
N PRO A 28 -17.17 10.09 6.17
CA PRO A 28 -18.14 10.57 5.19
C PRO A 28 -17.53 10.81 3.80
N THR A 29 -16.20 10.79 3.68
CA THR A 29 -15.46 10.90 2.42
C THR A 29 -14.37 9.82 2.35
N THR A 30 -13.88 9.54 1.14
CA THR A 30 -12.76 8.60 0.93
C THR A 30 -11.49 9.06 1.64
N SER A 31 -11.19 10.37 1.66
CA SER A 31 -10.04 10.92 2.39
C SER A 31 -10.19 10.68 3.88
N ALA A 32 -11.32 11.10 4.47
CA ALA A 32 -11.53 10.98 5.92
C ALA A 32 -11.43 9.52 6.40
N SER A 33 -12.01 8.59 5.62
CA SER A 33 -11.91 7.15 5.87
C SER A 33 -10.46 6.66 5.84
N ARG A 34 -9.69 7.10 4.84
CA ARG A 34 -8.29 6.71 4.67
C ARG A 34 -7.38 7.31 5.74
N ASP A 35 -7.61 8.57 6.11
CA ASP A 35 -6.86 9.28 7.14
C ASP A 35 -7.04 8.60 8.51
N GLN A 36 -8.26 8.17 8.84
CA GLN A 36 -8.53 7.38 10.05
C GLN A 36 -7.85 6.00 10.03
N ALA A 37 -7.89 5.31 8.87
CA ALA A 37 -7.22 4.01 8.73
C ALA A 37 -5.69 4.15 8.88
N ALA A 38 -5.11 5.15 8.24
CA ALA A 38 -3.69 5.46 8.30
C ALA A 38 -3.25 5.88 9.70
N LEU A 39 -4.03 6.71 10.39
CA LEU A 39 -3.76 7.09 11.78
C LEU A 39 -3.73 5.86 12.70
N THR A 40 -4.66 4.93 12.52
CA THR A 40 -4.70 3.67 13.28
C THR A 40 -3.48 2.79 12.96
N ALA A 41 -3.08 2.73 11.69
CA ALA A 41 -1.87 2.04 11.27
C ALA A 41 -0.61 2.63 11.90
N LEU A 42 -0.43 3.95 11.86
CA LEU A 42 0.71 4.65 12.47
C LEU A 42 0.78 4.41 13.98
N ARG A 43 -0.36 4.50 14.68
CA ARG A 43 -0.43 4.17 16.12
C ARG A 43 -0.07 2.71 16.39
N THR A 44 -0.46 1.80 15.51
CA THR A 44 -0.13 0.37 15.63
C THR A 44 1.37 0.16 15.42
N LEU A 45 1.98 0.80 14.44
CA LEU A 45 3.43 0.76 14.22
C LEU A 45 4.20 1.29 15.44
N SER A 46 3.78 2.42 16.03
CA SER A 46 4.38 2.92 17.27
C SER A 46 4.20 1.97 18.46
N LYS A 47 3.04 1.33 18.60
CA LYS A 47 2.84 0.30 19.64
C LYS A 47 3.74 -0.92 19.44
N LEU A 48 4.04 -1.28 18.19
CA LEU A 48 4.94 -2.37 17.84
C LEU A 48 6.42 -1.97 17.91
N GLY A 49 6.73 -0.69 18.12
CA GLY A 49 8.10 -0.16 18.09
C GLY A 49 8.72 -0.14 16.69
N LEU A 50 7.89 -0.18 15.64
CA LEU A 50 8.29 -0.17 14.23
C LEU A 50 8.25 1.24 13.62
N ASP A 51 8.04 2.27 14.44
CA ASP A 51 8.09 3.68 14.07
C ASP A 51 9.50 4.28 14.14
N SER A 52 10.47 3.52 14.65
CA SER A 52 11.88 3.91 14.61
C SER A 52 12.39 3.85 13.18
N VAL A 53 12.51 5.03 12.55
CA VAL A 53 13.22 5.22 11.29
C VAL A 53 14.72 5.13 11.57
N ALA A 54 15.21 3.93 11.92
CA ALA A 54 16.61 3.63 11.75
C ALA A 54 16.86 3.70 10.25
N SER A 55 17.30 4.88 9.80
CA SER A 55 17.82 5.07 8.45
C SER A 55 18.76 3.90 8.21
N THR A 56 18.42 3.02 7.27
CA THR A 56 19.36 2.02 6.76
C THR A 56 20.39 2.77 5.92
N LEU A 57 21.12 3.69 6.55
CA LEU A 57 22.38 4.23 6.06
C LEU A 57 23.45 3.22 6.48
N ASN A 58 23.53 2.17 5.67
CA ASN A 58 24.74 1.48 5.24
C ASN A 58 25.95 1.59 6.18
N LYS A 59 26.25 0.49 6.87
CA LYS A 59 27.59 0.21 7.39
C LYS A 59 28.57 0.14 6.21
N ASN A 60 29.74 0.74 6.41
CA ASN A 60 30.85 0.92 5.48
C ASN A 60 31.16 -0.32 4.63
N ASP A 61 31.16 -0.17 3.29
CA ASP A 61 32.03 -0.92 2.39
C ASP A 61 32.41 -0.01 1.21
N ASN A 62 33.72 0.20 1.02
CA ASN A 62 34.31 1.03 -0.02
C ASN A 62 34.03 0.45 -1.43
N LYS A 63 33.22 1.14 -2.25
CA LYS A 63 33.26 0.99 -3.71
C LYS A 63 32.86 2.31 -4.41
N PRO A 64 33.76 2.97 -5.16
CA PRO A 64 33.38 4.13 -5.97
C PRO A 64 32.96 3.70 -7.39
N ALA A 65 31.92 4.34 -7.92
CA ALA A 65 31.66 4.66 -9.33
C ALA A 65 30.18 5.11 -9.42
N ASN A 66 29.88 6.41 -9.45
CA ASN A 66 29.86 7.31 -10.62
C ASN A 66 28.67 7.05 -11.58
N THR A 67 28.25 8.09 -12.28
CA THR A 67 26.91 8.64 -12.21
C THR A 67 26.03 8.44 -13.45
N ASN A 68 24.75 8.82 -13.30
CA ASN A 68 23.77 9.21 -14.33
C ASN A 68 23.32 8.16 -15.35
N GLU A 69 22.23 7.44 -15.08
CA GLU A 69 21.37 6.90 -16.14
C GLU A 69 19.90 6.99 -15.69
N SER A 70 19.03 7.50 -16.57
CA SER A 70 17.58 7.56 -16.34
C SER A 70 16.99 6.16 -16.43
N HIS A 71 16.48 5.62 -15.32
CA HIS A 71 15.82 4.31 -15.32
C HIS A 71 14.30 4.45 -15.45
N ASN A 72 13.83 4.62 -16.69
CA ASN A 72 12.51 4.13 -17.08
C ASN A 72 12.68 2.63 -17.36
N HIS A 73 12.20 1.76 -16.47
CA HIS A 73 12.25 0.31 -16.69
C HIS A 73 10.89 -0.33 -16.37
N ILE A 74 10.04 -0.27 -17.38
CA ILE A 74 8.88 -1.14 -17.57
C ILE A 74 9.40 -2.51 -18.04
N ASN A 75 8.64 -3.58 -17.70
CA ASN A 75 8.71 -5.00 -18.11
C ASN A 75 9.41 -5.98 -17.14
N ASN A 76 8.82 -7.13 -16.75
CA ASN A 76 8.15 -8.11 -17.61
C ASN A 76 7.22 -9.10 -16.85
N GLN A 77 6.11 -9.44 -17.51
CA GLN A 77 5.57 -10.80 -17.75
C GLN A 77 5.13 -11.70 -16.58
N GLN A 78 3.80 -11.85 -16.44
CA GLN A 78 3.18 -13.15 -16.16
C GLN A 78 2.52 -13.66 -17.44
N THR A 79 3.27 -14.39 -18.26
CA THR A 79 2.72 -15.27 -19.29
C THR A 79 2.00 -16.44 -18.60
N ASN A 80 0.73 -16.69 -18.95
CA ASN A 80 0.18 -18.01 -19.35
C ASN A 80 -1.37 -18.07 -19.33
N ASN A 81 -1.95 -17.97 -20.53
CA ASN A 81 -2.95 -18.87 -21.15
C ASN A 81 -4.35 -19.08 -20.53
N ASN A 82 -5.39 -18.53 -21.19
CA ASN A 82 -6.60 -19.28 -21.56
C ASN A 82 -7.19 -18.72 -22.87
N ILE A 83 -7.12 -19.54 -23.91
CA ILE A 83 -7.78 -19.38 -25.21
C ILE A 83 -9.22 -19.84 -25.04
N ASN A 84 -10.20 -18.96 -25.28
CA ASN A 84 -11.50 -19.30 -25.90
C ASN A 84 -12.18 -18.03 -26.41
N GLN A 85 -12.05 -17.79 -27.71
CA GLN A 85 -12.87 -16.85 -28.46
C GLN A 85 -14.26 -17.47 -28.63
N ALA A 86 -15.29 -16.87 -28.03
CA ALA A 86 -16.67 -17.07 -28.46
C ALA A 86 -16.94 -16.07 -29.60
N VAL A 87 -16.85 -16.55 -30.84
CA VAL A 87 -17.48 -15.91 -32.00
C VAL A 87 -18.85 -16.52 -32.13
N ASP A 88 -19.86 -15.80 -31.65
CA ASP A 88 -21.24 -16.02 -32.10
C ASP A 88 -21.37 -15.47 -33.53
N LYS A 89 -22.03 -16.25 -34.37
CA LYS A 89 -22.07 -16.15 -35.83
C LYS A 89 -23.35 -15.44 -36.29
#